data_AF-A0AAN6MBF4-F1
#
_entry.id   AF-A0AAN6MBF4-F1
#
_cell.length_a   1.000
_cell.length_b   1.000
_cell.length_c   1.000
_cell.angle_alpha   90.00
_cell.angle_beta   90.00
_cell.angle_gamma   90.00
#
_symmetry.space_group_name_H-M   'P 1'
#
loop_
_entity.id
_entity.type
_entity.pdbx_description
1 polymer ?
#
loop_
_entity_poly.entity_id
_entity_poly.type
_entity_poly.pdbx_seq_one_letter_code
_entity_poly.pdbx_strand_id
1 'polypeptide(L)'
;MAEENFPTSAARGAAASNAAFSAPPTPWGSLPVEQYLLRNWDPSSPLSATAQREQLVRAFIQSDPPETEPAPVTPSPEQIRNILEPWRPQKLRRIAHEHANSGPSCQFYFLRTYYGDPPKYHDAALAEFLDELEDCMSADLSPEDWWYVVLDDAEFFSVGEEEDWERKVYDVFPELAAPRAKKLLTDTNVYYIRDMLEWLTPDGTVEEEDLAEAVRSVIRHDGHRLVLMDREAFQTGRFGLVFRDAKGNVVRRVRATVEDLGDVNISDFRGALTEQWFWLDAEVGSKYRVGGEIVSPMVDAIKETYL
;
A
#
# COMPACT_ATOMS: atom_id res chain seq x y z
N MET A 1 31.14 -30.58 14.61
CA MET A 1 30.19 -29.46 14.62
C MET A 1 29.14 -29.81 13.58
N ALA A 2 27.93 -30.12 14.01
CA ALA A 2 26.82 -30.29 13.07
C ALA A 2 26.43 -28.89 12.63
N GLU A 3 26.54 -28.60 11.33
CA GLU A 3 25.84 -27.46 10.74
C GLU A 3 24.35 -27.76 10.92
N GLU A 4 23.70 -27.07 11.87
CA GLU A 4 22.25 -27.03 11.89
C GLU A 4 21.82 -26.28 10.63
N ASN A 5 21.33 -27.03 9.63
CA ASN A 5 20.69 -26.47 8.45
C ASN A 5 19.40 -25.78 8.90
N PHE A 6 19.48 -24.49 9.24
CA PHE A 6 18.31 -23.66 9.40
C PHE A 6 17.61 -23.51 8.04
N PRO A 7 16.28 -23.65 7.97
CA PRO A 7 15.54 -23.44 6.73
C PRO A 7 15.71 -22.00 6.25
N THR A 8 15.81 -21.81 4.93
CA THR A 8 15.87 -20.47 4.33
C THR A 8 14.60 -19.66 4.63
N SER A 9 14.70 -18.35 4.52
CA SER A 9 13.62 -17.39 4.71
C SER A 9 12.42 -17.71 3.82
N ALA A 10 12.68 -17.97 2.53
CA ALA A 10 11.68 -18.45 1.58
C ALA A 10 10.96 -19.72 2.05
N ALA A 11 11.67 -20.67 2.65
CA ALA A 11 11.05 -21.90 3.16
C ALA A 11 10.17 -21.63 4.39
N ARG A 12 10.58 -20.70 5.28
CA ARG A 12 9.77 -20.27 6.43
C ARG A 12 8.51 -19.54 5.99
N GLY A 13 8.63 -18.61 5.04
CA GLY A 13 7.48 -17.91 4.46
C GLY A 13 6.50 -18.85 3.75
N ALA A 14 7.00 -19.86 3.03
CA ALA A 14 6.16 -20.88 2.41
C ALA A 14 5.41 -21.74 3.46
N ALA A 15 6.06 -22.10 4.57
CA ALA A 15 5.41 -22.81 5.67
C ALA A 15 4.32 -21.96 6.34
N ALA A 16 4.58 -20.68 6.60
CA ALA A 16 3.59 -19.74 7.16
C ALA A 16 2.39 -19.56 6.22
N SER A 17 2.64 -19.43 4.92
CA SER A 17 1.62 -19.39 3.88
C SER A 17 0.72 -20.63 3.91
N ASN A 18 1.29 -21.83 3.94
CA ASN A 18 0.52 -23.07 4.04
C ASN A 18 -0.35 -23.13 5.31
N ALA A 19 0.20 -22.73 6.45
CA ALA A 19 -0.54 -22.68 7.71
C ALA A 19 -1.70 -21.66 7.63
N ALA A 20 -1.43 -20.45 7.14
CA ALA A 20 -2.42 -19.40 6.96
C ALA A 20 -3.57 -19.85 6.04
N PHE A 21 -3.27 -20.47 4.90
CA PHE A 21 -4.30 -20.93 3.96
C PHE A 21 -5.06 -22.19 4.40
N SER A 22 -4.59 -22.87 5.46
CA SER A 22 -5.29 -24.01 6.09
C SER A 22 -6.33 -23.61 7.14
N ALA A 23 -6.27 -22.38 7.67
CA ALA A 23 -7.20 -21.89 8.67
C ALA A 23 -8.63 -21.70 8.11
N PRO A 24 -9.66 -21.50 8.96
CA PRO A 24 -11.03 -21.28 8.48
C PRO A 24 -11.13 -20.11 7.49
N PRO A 25 -12.08 -20.15 6.53
CA PRO A 25 -12.25 -19.08 5.55
C PRO A 25 -12.72 -17.78 6.21
N THR A 26 -12.26 -16.65 5.68
CA THR A 26 -12.71 -15.32 6.13
C THR A 26 -14.23 -15.20 5.92
N PRO A 27 -15.02 -14.82 6.95
CA PRO A 27 -16.47 -14.68 6.80
C PRO A 27 -16.83 -13.65 5.71
N TRP A 28 -17.85 -13.93 4.90
CA TRP A 28 -18.34 -12.97 3.90
C TRP A 28 -18.96 -11.73 4.55
N GLY A 29 -18.63 -10.55 4.03
CA GLY A 29 -19.06 -9.27 4.57
C GLY A 29 -18.21 -8.79 5.75
N SER A 30 -17.10 -9.44 6.11
CA SER A 30 -16.29 -8.96 7.24
C SER A 30 -15.37 -7.79 6.87
N LEU A 31 -15.06 -7.61 5.58
CA LEU A 31 -14.12 -6.58 5.13
C LEU A 31 -14.82 -5.23 4.91
N PRO A 32 -14.16 -4.08 5.19
CA PRO A 32 -14.74 -2.75 4.99
C PRO A 32 -15.24 -2.48 3.56
N VAL A 33 -14.48 -2.89 2.55
CA VAL A 33 -14.89 -2.76 1.15
C VAL A 33 -16.10 -3.64 0.80
N GLU A 34 -16.21 -4.85 1.37
CA GLU A 34 -17.37 -5.71 1.17
C GLU A 34 -18.63 -5.08 1.78
N GLN A 35 -18.49 -4.49 2.98
CA GLN A 35 -19.54 -3.72 3.62
C GLN A 35 -19.97 -2.50 2.80
N TYR A 36 -19.01 -1.83 2.14
CA TYR A 36 -19.31 -0.73 1.22
C TYR A 36 -20.07 -1.23 -0.02
N LEU A 37 -19.62 -2.32 -0.65
CA LEU A 37 -20.29 -2.93 -1.79
C LEU A 37 -21.73 -3.32 -1.47
N LEU A 38 -21.96 -4.01 -0.35
CA LEU A 38 -23.28 -4.48 0.06
C LEU A 38 -24.29 -3.33 0.28
N ARG A 39 -23.82 -2.19 0.77
CA ARG A 39 -24.67 -1.01 1.06
C ARG A 39 -24.97 -0.17 -0.17
N ASN A 40 -24.05 -0.12 -1.12
CA ASN A 40 -24.14 0.74 -2.30
C ASN A 40 -24.49 -0.03 -3.57
N TRP A 41 -24.75 -1.34 -3.47
CA TRP A 41 -25.20 -2.13 -4.59
C TRP A 41 -26.62 -1.73 -5.00
N ASP A 42 -26.79 -1.41 -6.28
CA ASP A 42 -28.07 -1.08 -6.90
C ASP A 42 -28.44 -2.14 -7.95
N PRO A 43 -29.38 -3.05 -7.66
CA PRO A 43 -29.88 -4.04 -8.62
C PRO A 43 -30.55 -3.45 -9.86
N SER A 44 -30.95 -2.17 -9.81
CA SER A 44 -31.60 -1.47 -10.92
C SER A 44 -30.61 -0.71 -11.80
N SER A 45 -29.31 -0.76 -11.47
CA SER A 45 -28.27 -0.10 -12.23
C SER A 45 -28.24 -0.60 -13.68
N PRO A 46 -28.05 0.29 -14.67
CA PRO A 46 -27.89 -0.12 -16.07
C PRO A 46 -26.52 -0.77 -16.33
N LEU A 47 -25.61 -0.75 -15.36
CA LEU A 47 -24.28 -1.35 -15.48
C LEU A 47 -24.33 -2.87 -15.34
N SER A 48 -23.36 -3.55 -15.95
CA SER A 48 -23.12 -4.96 -15.61
C SER A 48 -22.66 -5.07 -14.15
N ALA A 49 -22.92 -6.22 -13.52
CA ALA A 49 -22.49 -6.48 -12.15
C ALA A 49 -20.98 -6.22 -11.95
N THR A 50 -20.15 -6.64 -12.91
CA THR A 50 -18.70 -6.38 -12.87
C THR A 50 -18.37 -4.89 -12.93
N ALA A 51 -18.98 -4.14 -13.85
CA ALA A 51 -18.70 -2.72 -14.01
C ALA A 51 -19.17 -1.90 -12.80
N GLN A 52 -20.35 -2.23 -12.25
CA GLN A 52 -20.85 -1.62 -11.02
C GLN A 52 -19.90 -1.91 -9.85
N ARG A 53 -19.42 -3.15 -9.74
CA ARG A 53 -18.48 -3.52 -8.70
C ARG A 53 -17.17 -2.73 -8.77
N GLU A 54 -16.54 -2.67 -9.94
CA GLU A 54 -15.32 -1.87 -10.13
C GLU A 54 -15.54 -0.40 -9.76
N GLN A 55 -16.67 0.17 -10.20
CA GLN A 55 -17.02 1.55 -9.84
C GLN A 55 -17.12 1.74 -8.33
N LEU A 56 -17.79 0.82 -7.63
CA LEU A 56 -17.96 0.91 -6.18
C LEU A 56 -16.65 0.66 -5.42
N VAL A 57 -15.78 -0.24 -5.89
CA VAL A 57 -14.44 -0.45 -5.32
C VAL A 57 -13.61 0.82 -5.41
N ARG A 58 -13.57 1.46 -6.58
CA ARG A 58 -12.86 2.74 -6.76
C ARG A 58 -13.47 3.86 -5.92
N ALA A 59 -14.80 3.90 -5.83
CA ALA A 59 -15.50 4.86 -4.97
C ALA A 59 -15.16 4.65 -3.48
N PHE A 60 -15.02 3.41 -3.02
CA PHE A 60 -14.61 3.10 -1.65
C PHE A 60 -13.23 3.69 -1.33
N ILE A 61 -12.23 3.49 -2.19
CA ILE A 61 -10.87 4.03 -1.99
C ILE A 61 -10.91 5.56 -1.85
N GLN A 62 -11.71 6.23 -2.68
CA GLN A 62 -11.80 7.69 -2.66
C GLN A 62 -12.70 8.23 -1.55
N SER A 63 -13.56 7.38 -0.95
CA SER A 63 -14.52 7.80 0.07
C SER A 63 -13.86 8.19 1.39
N ASP A 64 -14.48 9.15 2.08
CA ASP A 64 -14.15 9.46 3.45
C ASP A 64 -14.90 8.51 4.41
N PRO A 65 -14.32 8.23 5.59
CA PRO A 65 -15.00 7.45 6.61
C PRO A 65 -16.30 8.15 7.01
N PRO A 66 -17.38 7.39 7.27
CA PRO A 66 -18.62 7.97 7.74
C PRO A 66 -18.41 8.59 9.14
N GLU A 67 -19.16 9.65 9.46
CA GLU A 67 -19.11 10.27 10.80
C GLU A 67 -19.51 9.29 11.91
N THR A 68 -20.36 8.31 11.58
CA THR A 68 -20.76 7.22 12.47
C THR A 68 -20.67 5.92 11.72
N GLU A 69 -19.95 4.96 12.30
CA GLU A 69 -19.79 3.62 11.72
C GLU A 69 -21.17 2.95 11.57
N PRO A 70 -21.61 2.66 10.33
CA PRO A 70 -22.88 1.99 10.11
C PRO A 70 -22.86 0.56 10.62
N ALA A 71 -24.00 0.09 11.10
CA ALA A 71 -24.16 -1.29 11.56
C ALA A 71 -23.71 -2.30 10.47
N PRO A 72 -22.92 -3.33 10.82
CA PRO A 72 -22.48 -4.34 9.85
C PRO A 72 -23.67 -5.04 9.19
N VAL A 73 -23.61 -5.18 7.87
CA VAL A 73 -24.60 -5.91 7.06
C VAL A 73 -24.17 -7.36 6.94
N THR A 74 -24.98 -8.29 7.41
CA THR A 74 -24.76 -9.72 7.14
C THR A 74 -25.23 -10.04 5.72
N PRO A 75 -24.35 -10.46 4.80
CA PRO A 75 -24.74 -10.71 3.42
C PRO A 75 -25.63 -11.95 3.29
N SER A 76 -26.65 -11.86 2.43
CA SER A 76 -27.46 -13.02 2.07
C SER A 76 -26.69 -13.97 1.14
N PRO A 77 -27.10 -15.25 1.02
CA PRO A 77 -26.47 -16.18 0.07
C PRO A 77 -26.49 -15.70 -1.39
N GLU A 78 -27.51 -14.92 -1.77
CA GLU A 78 -27.61 -14.32 -3.10
C GLU A 78 -26.61 -13.18 -3.29
N GLN A 79 -26.47 -12.30 -2.30
CA GLN A 79 -25.48 -11.23 -2.32
C GLN A 79 -24.06 -11.78 -2.36
N ILE A 80 -23.78 -12.86 -1.63
CA ILE A 80 -22.47 -13.53 -1.70
C ILE A 80 -22.20 -13.98 -3.15
N ARG A 81 -23.10 -14.78 -3.74
CA ARG A 81 -22.91 -15.34 -5.08
C ARG A 81 -22.85 -14.31 -6.20
N ASN A 82 -23.58 -13.21 -6.08
CA ASN A 82 -23.72 -12.24 -7.17
C ASN A 82 -22.78 -11.03 -7.01
N ILE A 83 -22.51 -10.61 -5.78
CA ILE A 83 -21.76 -9.38 -5.50
C ILE A 83 -20.32 -9.68 -5.11
N LEU A 84 -20.09 -10.57 -4.14
CA LEU A 84 -18.79 -10.71 -3.47
C LEU A 84 -17.93 -11.84 -4.04
N GLU A 85 -18.49 -13.04 -4.19
CA GLU A 85 -17.76 -14.23 -4.65
C GLU A 85 -17.16 -14.09 -6.05
N PRO A 86 -17.85 -13.52 -7.07
CA PRO A 86 -17.26 -13.37 -8.40
C PRO A 86 -16.17 -12.31 -8.49
N TRP A 87 -16.00 -11.49 -7.44
CA TRP A 87 -14.97 -10.46 -7.40
C TRP A 87 -13.64 -11.02 -6.98
N ARG A 88 -13.65 -11.76 -5.87
CA ARG A 88 -12.44 -12.04 -5.13
C ARG A 88 -12.51 -13.41 -4.45
N PRO A 89 -11.53 -14.30 -4.72
CA PRO A 89 -11.45 -15.59 -4.07
C PRO A 89 -11.04 -15.48 -2.60
N GLN A 90 -11.30 -16.56 -1.84
CA GLN A 90 -10.97 -16.63 -0.42
C GLN A 90 -9.48 -16.36 -0.11
N LYS A 91 -8.57 -16.72 -1.04
CA LYS A 91 -7.13 -16.45 -0.91
C LYS A 91 -6.87 -14.95 -0.68
N LEU A 92 -7.31 -14.10 -1.59
CA LEU A 92 -7.14 -12.64 -1.48
C LEU A 92 -7.95 -12.04 -0.32
N ARG A 93 -9.12 -12.60 0.00
CA ARG A 93 -9.92 -12.13 1.14
C ARG A 93 -9.22 -12.37 2.48
N ARG A 94 -8.43 -13.43 2.59
CA ARG A 94 -7.61 -13.71 3.77
C ARG A 94 -6.48 -12.69 3.90
N ILE A 95 -5.79 -12.39 2.80
CA ILE A 95 -4.73 -11.36 2.77
C ILE A 95 -5.32 -9.99 3.15
N ALA A 96 -6.45 -9.61 2.55
CA ALA A 96 -7.15 -8.36 2.88
C ALA A 96 -7.58 -8.29 4.34
N HIS A 97 -8.01 -9.42 4.92
CA HIS A 97 -8.37 -9.49 6.33
C HIS A 97 -7.16 -9.20 7.23
N GLU A 98 -5.99 -9.71 6.88
CA GLU A 98 -4.77 -9.42 7.62
C GLU A 98 -4.43 -7.93 7.52
N HIS A 99 -4.39 -7.36 6.31
CA HIS A 99 -4.13 -5.92 6.11
C HIS A 99 -5.11 -5.02 6.88
N ALA A 100 -6.36 -5.45 7.06
CA ALA A 100 -7.35 -4.70 7.81
C ALA A 100 -7.17 -4.74 9.34
N ASN A 101 -6.39 -5.69 9.86
CA ASN A 101 -6.18 -5.94 11.29
C ASN A 101 -4.75 -5.70 11.75
N SER A 102 -3.77 -5.88 10.87
CA SER A 102 -2.42 -5.35 11.03
C SER A 102 -2.56 -3.83 11.03
N GLY A 103 -2.35 -3.19 12.19
CA GLY A 103 -2.47 -1.73 12.31
C GLY A 103 -1.56 -0.98 11.32
N PRO A 104 -1.57 0.37 11.30
CA PRO A 104 -0.63 1.11 10.48
C PRO A 104 0.81 0.73 10.89
N SER A 105 1.45 -0.09 10.07
CA SER A 105 2.83 -0.50 10.24
C SER A 105 3.69 0.29 9.27
N CYS A 106 4.91 0.65 9.69
CA CYS A 106 5.96 1.16 8.79
C CYS A 106 6.48 0.06 7.83
N GLN A 107 5.70 -0.99 7.63
CA GLN A 107 6.07 -2.20 6.91
C GLN A 107 6.00 -1.98 5.41
N PHE A 108 6.90 -2.64 4.70
CA PHE A 108 6.87 -2.71 3.26
C PHE A 108 5.93 -3.80 2.78
N TYR A 109 5.17 -3.47 1.76
CA TYR A 109 4.41 -4.42 0.96
C TYR A 109 5.14 -4.61 -0.36
N PHE A 110 5.34 -5.86 -0.76
CA PHE A 110 6.02 -6.21 -1.99
C PHE A 110 4.98 -6.62 -3.01
N LEU A 111 5.03 -6.03 -4.20
CA LEU A 111 4.10 -6.33 -5.27
C LEU A 111 4.86 -6.75 -6.51
N ARG A 112 4.70 -8.01 -6.92
CA ARG A 112 5.23 -8.51 -8.18
C ARG A 112 4.23 -8.28 -9.30
N THR A 113 4.63 -7.43 -10.24
CA THR A 113 3.83 -7.14 -11.44
C THR A 113 4.34 -7.83 -12.69
N TYR A 114 5.59 -8.34 -12.66
CA TYR A 114 6.22 -8.99 -13.78
C TYR A 114 6.64 -10.44 -13.46
N TYR A 115 6.20 -11.37 -14.30
CA TYR A 115 6.45 -12.81 -14.14
C TYR A 115 7.33 -13.41 -15.24
N GLY A 116 7.56 -12.66 -16.33
CA GLY A 116 8.44 -13.04 -17.44
C GLY A 116 8.06 -14.33 -18.20
N ASP A 117 8.90 -14.69 -19.16
CA ASP A 117 8.87 -15.97 -19.88
C ASP A 117 10.31 -16.44 -20.20
N PRO A 118 10.82 -17.56 -19.64
CA PRO A 118 10.11 -18.49 -18.75
C PRO A 118 10.12 -18.04 -17.27
N PRO A 119 9.05 -18.30 -16.50
CA PRO A 119 8.89 -17.80 -15.13
C PRO A 119 10.00 -18.19 -14.15
N LYS A 120 10.62 -19.36 -14.35
CA LYS A 120 11.55 -19.99 -13.41
C LYS A 120 12.78 -19.15 -13.06
N TYR A 121 13.25 -18.29 -13.98
CA TYR A 121 14.40 -17.42 -13.69
C TYR A 121 14.03 -16.27 -12.73
N HIS A 122 12.81 -15.76 -12.84
CA HIS A 122 12.33 -14.66 -12.00
C HIS A 122 11.92 -15.14 -10.61
N ASP A 123 11.48 -16.40 -10.47
CA ASP A 123 11.15 -16.98 -9.17
C ASP A 123 12.41 -17.19 -8.29
N ALA A 124 13.53 -17.60 -8.90
CA ALA A 124 14.80 -17.72 -8.21
C ALA A 124 15.34 -16.34 -7.78
N ALA A 125 15.27 -15.36 -8.68
CA ALA A 125 15.66 -13.98 -8.38
C ALA A 125 14.80 -13.37 -7.25
N LEU A 126 13.49 -13.62 -7.26
CA LEU A 126 12.60 -13.19 -6.18
C LEU A 126 13.01 -13.81 -4.84
N ALA A 127 13.30 -15.11 -4.80
CA ALA A 127 13.74 -15.78 -3.58
C ALA A 127 15.05 -15.17 -3.04
N GLU A 128 16.04 -14.93 -3.91
CA GLU A 128 17.31 -14.28 -3.56
C GLU A 128 17.07 -12.88 -2.99
N PHE A 129 16.22 -12.07 -3.63
CA PHE A 129 15.87 -10.75 -3.14
C PHE A 129 15.19 -10.76 -1.77
N LEU A 130 14.27 -11.69 -1.54
CA LEU A 130 13.58 -11.80 -0.25
C LEU A 130 14.51 -12.26 0.87
N ASP A 131 15.47 -13.15 0.56
CA ASP A 131 16.51 -13.58 1.51
C ASP A 131 17.43 -12.37 1.86
N GLU A 132 17.88 -11.58 0.87
CA GLU A 132 18.67 -10.36 1.11
C GLU A 132 17.90 -9.30 1.91
N LEU A 133 16.59 -9.16 1.68
CA LEU A 133 15.74 -8.21 2.42
C LEU A 133 15.56 -8.58 3.89
N GLU A 134 15.47 -9.87 4.25
CA GLU A 134 15.43 -10.28 5.66
C GLU A 134 16.71 -9.84 6.39
N ASP A 135 17.86 -10.03 5.76
CA ASP A 135 19.16 -9.63 6.32
C ASP A 135 19.25 -8.11 6.51
N CYS A 136 18.76 -7.32 5.55
CA CYS A 136 18.82 -5.85 5.60
C CYS A 136 17.76 -5.21 6.51
N MET A 137 16.58 -5.81 6.66
CA MET A 137 15.45 -5.21 7.37
C MET A 137 15.14 -5.85 8.72
N SER A 138 16.16 -6.42 9.36
CA SER A 138 16.21 -7.36 10.51
C SER A 138 15.21 -7.26 11.69
N ALA A 139 14.25 -6.34 11.70
CA ALA A 139 13.19 -6.22 12.71
C ALA A 139 11.75 -5.99 12.17
N ASP A 140 11.56 -5.57 10.91
CA ASP A 140 10.25 -5.07 10.42
C ASP A 140 9.53 -6.01 9.43
N LEU A 141 10.17 -7.11 9.02
CA LEU A 141 9.57 -8.13 8.16
C LEU A 141 9.92 -9.53 8.67
N SER A 142 8.98 -10.17 9.37
CA SER A 142 9.12 -11.59 9.68
C SER A 142 8.81 -12.41 8.42
N PRO A 143 9.58 -13.48 8.13
CA PRO A 143 9.18 -14.47 7.13
C PRO A 143 7.77 -15.04 7.36
N GLU A 144 7.29 -15.03 8.61
CA GLU A 144 5.95 -15.46 8.96
C GLU A 144 4.85 -14.53 8.43
N ASP A 145 5.18 -13.29 8.07
CA ASP A 145 4.26 -12.30 7.52
C ASP A 145 4.23 -12.31 5.98
N TRP A 146 5.19 -12.96 5.33
CA TRP A 146 5.37 -12.91 3.87
C TRP A 146 4.13 -13.34 3.10
N TRP A 147 3.31 -14.23 3.65
CA TRP A 147 2.11 -14.73 2.99
C TRP A 147 1.04 -13.64 2.73
N TYR A 148 1.09 -12.51 3.46
CA TYR A 148 0.19 -11.37 3.22
C TYR A 148 0.90 -10.10 2.76
N VAL A 149 2.20 -9.93 3.02
CA VAL A 149 2.94 -8.74 2.56
C VAL A 149 3.66 -8.90 1.23
N VAL A 150 3.95 -10.14 0.80
CA VAL A 150 4.50 -10.45 -0.53
C VAL A 150 3.37 -10.85 -1.46
N LEU A 151 2.93 -9.90 -2.27
CA LEU A 151 1.89 -10.05 -3.29
C LEU A 151 2.51 -10.60 -4.58
N ASP A 152 2.72 -11.92 -4.61
CA ASP A 152 3.28 -12.70 -5.72
C ASP A 152 2.26 -13.74 -6.20
N ASP A 153 1.34 -13.30 -7.06
CA ASP A 153 0.35 -14.17 -7.71
C ASP A 153 0.01 -13.63 -9.10
N ALA A 154 0.47 -14.34 -10.14
CA ALA A 154 0.30 -13.96 -11.52
C ALA A 154 -1.18 -13.88 -11.96
N GLU A 155 -2.08 -14.62 -11.30
CA GLU A 155 -3.51 -14.58 -11.60
C GLU A 155 -4.12 -13.20 -11.29
N PHE A 156 -3.60 -12.53 -10.26
CA PHE A 156 -4.17 -11.27 -9.74
C PHE A 156 -3.32 -10.05 -10.07
N PHE A 157 -1.99 -10.20 -10.13
CA PHE A 157 -1.06 -9.08 -10.16
C PHE A 157 -0.22 -9.00 -11.44
N SER A 158 -0.42 -9.91 -12.39
CA SER A 158 0.19 -9.78 -13.73
C SER A 158 -0.50 -8.68 -14.54
N VAL A 159 0.05 -7.46 -14.47
CA VAL A 159 -0.56 -6.24 -15.02
C VAL A 159 -0.02 -5.84 -16.40
N GLY A 160 1.02 -6.52 -16.90
CA GLY A 160 1.63 -6.27 -18.21
C GLY A 160 2.61 -5.08 -18.21
N GLU A 161 2.90 -4.54 -19.40
CA GLU A 161 3.76 -3.34 -19.58
C GLU A 161 2.99 -2.01 -19.44
N GLU A 162 1.74 -2.05 -18.97
CA GLU A 162 0.90 -0.86 -18.87
C GLU A 162 1.28 0.01 -17.66
N GLU A 163 1.32 1.32 -17.85
CA GLU A 163 1.62 2.32 -16.80
C GLU A 163 0.55 2.39 -15.69
N ASP A 164 -0.61 1.76 -15.87
CA ASP A 164 -1.77 1.84 -14.96
C ASP A 164 -1.92 0.59 -14.06
N TRP A 165 -0.80 0.06 -13.56
CA TRP A 165 -0.81 -1.09 -12.64
C TRP A 165 -1.61 -0.79 -11.38
N GLU A 166 -1.57 0.45 -10.91
CA GLU A 166 -2.26 0.94 -9.71
C GLU A 166 -3.74 0.63 -9.78
N ARG A 167 -4.39 1.05 -10.87
CA ARG A 167 -5.82 0.82 -11.08
C ARG A 167 -6.16 -0.66 -11.11
N LYS A 168 -5.41 -1.47 -11.87
CA LYS A 168 -5.68 -2.92 -11.99
C LYS A 168 -5.55 -3.62 -10.65
N VAL A 169 -4.51 -3.28 -9.89
CA VAL A 169 -4.27 -3.88 -8.57
C VAL A 169 -5.34 -3.42 -7.58
N TYR A 170 -5.72 -2.15 -7.59
CA TYR A 170 -6.76 -1.62 -6.70
C TYR A 170 -8.17 -2.11 -7.01
N ASP A 171 -8.47 -2.47 -8.26
CA ASP A 171 -9.75 -3.09 -8.60
C ASP A 171 -9.91 -4.48 -7.98
N VAL A 172 -8.79 -5.20 -7.77
CA VAL A 172 -8.77 -6.55 -7.19
C VAL A 172 -8.45 -6.51 -5.68
N PHE A 173 -7.66 -5.54 -5.24
CA PHE A 173 -7.05 -5.44 -3.90
C PHE A 173 -6.92 -3.98 -3.41
N PRO A 174 -8.03 -3.24 -3.23
CA PRO A 174 -8.06 -1.85 -2.75
C PRO A 174 -7.49 -1.66 -1.34
N GLU A 175 -7.42 -2.72 -0.52
CA GLU A 175 -6.81 -2.65 0.81
C GLU A 175 -5.33 -2.22 0.74
N LEU A 176 -4.66 -2.47 -0.39
CA LEU A 176 -3.30 -2.00 -0.62
C LEU A 176 -3.19 -0.47 -0.74
N ALA A 177 -4.28 0.23 -1.09
CA ALA A 177 -4.36 1.69 -0.99
C ALA A 177 -4.59 2.09 0.46
N ALA A 178 -5.68 1.59 1.06
CA ALA A 178 -5.91 1.64 2.49
C ALA A 178 -6.89 0.54 2.92
N PRO A 179 -6.69 -0.07 4.10
CA PRO A 179 -7.59 -1.11 4.62
C PRO A 179 -8.99 -0.57 4.96
N ARG A 180 -9.11 0.73 5.21
CA ARG A 180 -10.34 1.44 5.53
C ARG A 180 -10.35 2.80 4.85
N ALA A 181 -11.54 3.30 4.55
CA ALA A 181 -11.71 4.70 4.15
C ALA A 181 -11.11 5.62 5.21
N LYS A 182 -10.25 6.55 4.79
CA LYS A 182 -9.63 7.57 5.64
C LYS A 182 -9.84 8.94 5.04
N LYS A 183 -9.96 9.96 5.90
CA LYS A 183 -9.88 11.34 5.44
C LYS A 183 -8.42 11.66 5.13
N LEU A 184 -8.19 12.36 4.03
CA LEU A 184 -6.85 12.77 3.64
C LEU A 184 -6.35 13.94 4.50
N LEU A 185 -7.27 14.80 4.95
CA LEU A 185 -6.97 15.94 5.81
C LEU A 185 -7.72 15.79 7.13
N THR A 186 -6.96 15.79 8.22
CA THR A 186 -7.45 15.81 9.60
C THR A 186 -6.70 16.86 10.40
N ASP A 187 -7.28 17.32 11.50
CA ASP A 187 -6.60 18.23 12.44
C ASP A 187 -5.27 17.64 12.95
N THR A 188 -5.21 16.32 13.07
CA THR A 188 -3.99 15.58 13.40
C THR A 188 -2.93 15.72 12.31
N ASN A 189 -3.29 15.63 11.03
CA ASN A 189 -2.35 15.86 9.95
C ASN A 189 -1.83 17.31 9.99
N VAL A 190 -2.71 18.30 10.19
CA VAL A 190 -2.31 19.71 10.30
C VAL A 190 -1.33 19.94 11.45
N TYR A 191 -1.60 19.33 12.62
CA TYR A 191 -0.68 19.37 13.77
C TYR A 191 0.71 18.81 13.43
N TYR A 192 0.79 17.63 12.80
CA TYR A 192 2.07 17.02 12.44
C TYR A 192 2.81 17.77 11.34
N ILE A 193 2.08 18.38 10.41
CA ILE A 193 2.71 19.21 9.37
C ILE A 193 3.38 20.42 10.02
N ARG A 194 2.73 21.05 11.01
CA ARG A 194 3.35 22.13 11.78
C ARG A 194 4.61 21.68 12.51
N ASP A 195 4.52 20.57 13.25
CA ASP A 195 5.65 20.01 13.98
C ASP A 195 6.83 19.74 13.04
N MET A 196 6.56 19.19 11.85
CA MET A 196 7.56 18.96 10.82
C MET A 196 8.17 20.26 10.26
N LEU A 197 7.38 21.32 10.07
CA LEU A 197 7.88 22.62 9.61
C LEU A 197 8.85 23.24 10.61
N GLU A 198 8.56 23.18 11.91
CA GLU A 198 9.46 23.67 12.96
C GLU A 198 10.86 23.01 12.87
N TRP A 199 10.92 21.74 12.43
CA TRP A 199 12.16 21.03 12.16
C TRP A 199 12.83 21.41 10.84
N LEU A 200 12.05 21.54 9.76
CA LEU A 200 12.59 21.81 8.42
C LEU A 200 13.08 23.27 8.27
N THR A 201 12.46 24.21 8.97
CA THR A 201 12.75 25.65 8.85
C THR A 201 13.17 26.23 10.20
N PRO A 202 14.34 25.84 10.76
CA PRO A 202 14.77 26.27 12.09
C PRO A 202 15.12 27.77 12.17
N ASP A 203 15.34 28.42 11.03
CA ASP A 203 15.54 29.87 10.92
C ASP A 203 14.23 30.67 10.85
N GLY A 204 13.09 29.97 10.72
CA GLY A 204 11.75 30.54 10.60
C GLY A 204 11.37 31.00 9.19
N THR A 205 12.23 30.79 8.19
CA THR A 205 11.92 31.11 6.80
C THR A 205 11.19 29.93 6.16
N VAL A 206 9.89 30.07 5.92
CA VAL A 206 9.07 29.01 5.33
C VAL A 206 8.83 29.28 3.85
N GLU A 207 9.44 28.48 2.98
CA GLU A 207 9.14 28.49 1.54
C GLU A 207 7.98 27.54 1.21
N GLU A 208 7.38 27.72 0.04
CA GLU A 208 6.26 26.88 -0.40
C GLU A 208 6.66 25.41 -0.59
N GLU A 209 7.92 25.15 -0.93
CA GLU A 209 8.46 23.79 -1.05
C GLU A 209 8.63 23.11 0.31
N ASP A 210 9.01 23.84 1.36
CA ASP A 210 9.13 23.30 2.73
C ASP A 210 7.76 22.86 3.25
N LEU A 211 6.75 23.68 2.99
CA LEU A 211 5.34 23.36 3.24
C LEU A 211 4.88 22.12 2.48
N ALA A 212 5.17 22.06 1.18
CA ALA A 212 4.83 20.90 0.37
C ALA A 212 5.56 19.63 0.86
N GLU A 213 6.81 19.73 1.32
CA GLU A 213 7.56 18.61 1.87
C GLU A 213 7.00 18.12 3.20
N ALA A 214 6.63 19.04 4.09
CA ALA A 214 5.98 18.70 5.35
C ALA A 214 4.64 18.00 5.11
N VAL A 215 3.82 18.47 4.16
CA VAL A 215 2.58 17.83 3.72
C VAL A 215 2.83 16.40 3.21
N ARG A 216 3.78 16.22 2.28
CA ARG A 216 4.13 14.91 1.73
C ARG A 216 4.61 13.96 2.82
N SER A 217 5.42 14.47 3.75
CA SER A 217 5.98 13.69 4.85
C SER A 217 4.92 13.19 5.82
N VAL A 218 3.88 13.97 6.09
CA VAL A 218 2.80 13.53 6.98
C VAL A 218 1.85 12.56 6.28
N ILE A 219 1.42 12.89 5.05
CA ILE A 219 0.39 12.10 4.34
C ILE A 219 0.89 10.71 3.95
N ARG A 220 2.19 10.56 3.62
CA ARG A 220 2.73 9.24 3.24
C ARG A 220 2.59 8.18 4.34
N HIS A 221 2.48 8.59 5.61
CA HIS A 221 2.32 7.67 6.73
C HIS A 221 0.92 7.05 6.79
N ASP A 222 -0.05 7.65 6.08
CA ASP A 222 -1.41 7.15 6.06
C ASP A 222 -1.65 6.01 5.06
N GLY A 223 -0.72 5.79 4.12
CA GLY A 223 -0.72 4.71 3.14
C GLY A 223 0.42 3.69 3.34
N HIS A 224 0.31 2.56 2.65
CA HIS A 224 1.33 1.50 2.70
C HIS A 224 2.55 1.82 1.81
N ARG A 225 3.76 1.61 2.34
CA ARG A 225 5.01 1.64 1.58
C ARG A 225 5.03 0.44 0.63
N LEU A 226 5.16 0.71 -0.66
CA LEU A 226 5.14 -0.34 -1.67
C LEU A 226 6.51 -0.49 -2.32
N VAL A 227 6.96 -1.73 -2.42
CA VAL A 227 8.11 -2.16 -3.22
C VAL A 227 7.59 -2.88 -4.45
N LEU A 228 7.73 -2.25 -5.61
CA LEU A 228 7.31 -2.76 -6.90
C LEU A 228 8.42 -3.59 -7.53
N MET A 229 8.11 -4.87 -7.76
CA MET A 229 8.95 -5.82 -8.48
C MET A 229 8.40 -5.96 -9.91
N ASP A 230 8.65 -4.92 -10.69
CA ASP A 230 8.30 -4.85 -12.11
C ASP A 230 9.44 -5.41 -12.98
N ARG A 231 9.28 -5.30 -14.30
CA ARG A 231 10.31 -5.76 -15.25
C ARG A 231 11.67 -5.09 -14.99
N GLU A 232 11.68 -3.79 -14.72
CA GLU A 232 12.91 -3.03 -14.51
C GLU A 232 13.64 -3.53 -13.26
N ALA A 233 12.91 -3.86 -12.19
CA ALA A 233 13.49 -4.46 -10.99
C ALA A 233 14.24 -5.76 -11.30
N PHE A 234 13.64 -6.68 -12.07
CA PHE A 234 14.32 -7.92 -12.47
C PHE A 234 15.46 -7.73 -13.46
N GLN A 235 15.50 -6.61 -14.19
CA GLN A 235 16.57 -6.33 -15.16
C GLN A 235 17.76 -5.59 -14.53
N THR A 236 17.50 -4.77 -13.51
CA THR A 236 18.48 -3.82 -12.97
C THR A 236 18.84 -4.08 -11.51
N GLY A 237 18.06 -4.90 -10.79
CA GLY A 237 18.15 -5.05 -9.34
C GLY A 237 17.63 -3.83 -8.57
N ARG A 238 16.94 -2.88 -9.22
CA ARG A 238 16.40 -1.68 -8.59
C ARG A 238 14.87 -1.72 -8.55
N PHE A 239 14.33 -1.86 -7.36
CA PHE A 239 12.89 -1.92 -7.09
C PHE A 239 12.24 -0.55 -7.20
N GLY A 240 10.96 -0.51 -7.58
CA GLY A 240 10.18 0.72 -7.47
C GLY A 240 9.72 0.94 -6.04
N LEU A 241 10.36 1.83 -5.29
CA LEU A 241 9.85 2.28 -4.00
C LEU A 241 8.78 3.34 -4.22
N VAL A 242 7.55 3.09 -3.76
CA VAL A 242 6.40 3.97 -3.95
C VAL A 242 5.75 4.30 -2.62
N PHE A 243 5.72 5.60 -2.29
CA PHE A 243 4.98 6.15 -1.18
C PHE A 243 3.64 6.70 -1.65
N ARG A 244 2.60 6.43 -0.88
CA ARG A 244 1.23 6.68 -1.25
C ARG A 244 0.44 7.23 -0.08
N ASP A 245 -0.64 7.94 -0.36
CA ASP A 245 -1.62 8.32 0.65
C ASP A 245 -2.64 7.21 0.91
N ALA A 246 -3.57 7.46 1.84
CA ALA A 246 -4.66 6.54 2.13
C ALA A 246 -5.70 6.37 1.00
N LYS A 247 -5.61 7.16 -0.07
CA LYS A 247 -6.49 7.11 -1.23
C LYS A 247 -5.79 6.42 -2.42
N GLY A 248 -4.60 5.85 -2.20
CA GLY A 248 -3.80 5.19 -3.21
C GLY A 248 -3.11 6.13 -4.21
N ASN A 249 -3.14 7.44 -3.99
CA ASN A 249 -2.41 8.38 -4.82
C ASN A 249 -0.91 8.27 -4.53
N VAL A 250 -0.08 8.27 -5.58
CA VAL A 250 1.37 8.33 -5.43
C VAL A 250 1.78 9.69 -4.88
N VAL A 251 2.38 9.68 -3.69
CA VAL A 251 3.02 10.86 -3.07
C VAL A 251 4.39 11.06 -3.70
N ARG A 252 5.19 9.98 -3.73
CA ARG A 252 6.54 9.99 -4.26
C ARG A 252 6.97 8.59 -4.70
N ARG A 253 7.81 8.49 -5.72
CA ARG A 253 8.39 7.21 -6.16
C ARG A 253 9.84 7.32 -6.60
N VAL A 254 10.60 6.25 -6.41
CA VAL A 254 12.00 6.17 -6.85
C VAL A 254 12.47 4.74 -7.09
N ARG A 255 13.59 4.57 -7.78
CA ARG A 255 14.27 3.28 -7.96
C ARG A 255 15.30 3.06 -6.85
N ALA A 256 15.05 2.06 -6.00
CA ALA A 256 15.83 1.75 -4.81
C ALA A 256 16.45 0.35 -4.89
N THR A 257 17.64 0.18 -4.32
CA THR A 257 18.28 -1.13 -4.10
C THR A 257 17.82 -1.75 -2.78
N VAL A 258 18.20 -3.00 -2.50
CA VAL A 258 17.93 -3.63 -1.19
C VAL A 258 18.55 -2.83 -0.04
N GLU A 259 19.78 -2.32 -0.22
CA GLU A 259 20.48 -1.48 0.76
C GLU A 259 19.69 -0.19 1.05
N ASP A 260 19.21 0.50 -0.01
CA ASP A 260 18.36 1.69 0.14
C ASP A 260 17.10 1.40 0.96
N LEU A 261 16.44 0.26 0.72
CA LEU A 261 15.24 -0.14 1.46
C LEU A 261 15.54 -0.37 2.95
N GLY A 262 16.70 -0.94 3.28
CA GLY A 262 17.18 -1.07 4.66
C GLY A 262 17.36 0.30 5.35
N ASP A 263 17.84 1.30 4.61
CA ASP A 263 18.05 2.65 5.13
C ASP A 263 16.75 3.45 5.29
N VAL A 264 15.69 3.14 4.54
CA VAL A 264 14.40 3.86 4.63
C VAL A 264 13.85 3.84 6.05
N ASN A 265 13.79 2.69 6.72
CA ASN A 265 13.17 2.60 8.05
C ASN A 265 13.98 3.37 9.10
N ILE A 266 15.30 3.24 9.06
CA ILE A 266 16.22 3.94 9.97
C ILE A 266 16.13 5.46 9.74
N SER A 267 16.13 5.88 8.48
CA SER A 267 16.09 7.29 8.10
C SER A 267 14.75 7.92 8.43
N ASP A 268 13.65 7.20 8.21
CA ASP A 268 12.31 7.67 8.55
C ASP A 268 12.12 7.78 10.07
N PHE A 269 12.59 6.79 10.84
CA PHE A 269 12.58 6.87 12.31
C PHE A 269 13.40 8.06 12.83
N ARG A 270 14.47 8.43 12.14
CA ARG A 270 15.33 9.58 12.47
C ARG A 270 14.83 10.91 11.91
N GLY A 271 13.75 10.93 11.13
CA GLY A 271 13.25 12.14 10.46
C GLY A 271 14.15 12.64 9.32
N ALA A 272 15.14 11.85 8.88
CA ALA A 272 16.12 12.22 7.86
C ALA A 272 15.88 11.51 6.52
N LEU A 273 14.66 11.01 6.30
CA LEU A 273 14.33 10.25 5.10
C LEU A 273 14.47 11.11 3.83
N THR A 274 14.03 12.36 3.89
CA THR A 274 14.04 13.29 2.75
C THR A 274 15.44 13.74 2.36
N GLU A 275 16.42 13.53 3.23
CA GLU A 275 17.83 13.82 3.00
C GLU A 275 18.60 12.64 2.38
N GLN A 276 17.98 11.47 2.26
CA GLN A 276 18.63 10.30 1.67
C GLN A 276 18.89 10.52 0.18
N TRP A 277 20.05 10.06 -0.28
CA TRP A 277 20.51 10.29 -1.66
C TRP A 277 19.53 9.73 -2.70
N PHE A 278 18.93 8.57 -2.44
CA PHE A 278 17.95 7.96 -3.32
C PHE A 278 16.62 8.73 -3.36
N TRP A 279 16.36 9.62 -2.40
CA TRP A 279 15.19 10.50 -2.41
C TRP A 279 15.39 11.80 -3.19
N LEU A 280 16.64 12.20 -3.48
CA LEU A 280 16.95 13.45 -4.20
C LEU A 280 16.43 13.45 -5.64
N ASP A 281 16.52 12.30 -6.32
CA ASP A 281 16.08 12.13 -7.72
C ASP A 281 14.65 11.57 -7.83
N ALA A 282 13.91 11.55 -6.72
CA ALA A 282 12.61 10.91 -6.70
C ALA A 282 11.52 11.73 -7.40
N GLU A 283 10.64 11.03 -8.10
CA GLU A 283 9.52 11.65 -8.75
C GLU A 283 8.40 11.94 -7.74
N VAL A 284 8.01 13.21 -7.64
CA VAL A 284 6.84 13.63 -6.88
C VAL A 284 5.58 13.50 -7.73
N GLY A 285 4.56 12.84 -7.18
CA GLY A 285 3.26 12.69 -7.84
C GLY A 285 2.61 14.05 -8.11
N SER A 286 1.96 14.19 -9.26
CA SER A 286 1.47 15.50 -9.74
C SER A 286 0.55 16.23 -8.75
N LYS A 287 -0.29 15.49 -8.01
CA LYS A 287 -1.18 16.05 -6.97
C LYS A 287 -0.46 16.61 -5.75
N TYR A 288 0.81 16.21 -5.55
CA TYR A 288 1.64 16.58 -4.40
C TYR A 288 2.81 17.51 -4.72
N ARG A 289 2.87 18.00 -5.95
CA ARG A 289 3.77 19.10 -6.31
C ARG A 289 3.22 20.40 -5.72
N VAL A 290 4.07 21.41 -5.60
CA VAL A 290 3.63 22.78 -5.30
C VAL A 290 2.56 23.20 -6.32
N GLY A 291 1.44 23.76 -5.83
CA GLY A 291 0.28 24.06 -6.68
C GLY A 291 -0.63 22.86 -7.01
N GLY A 292 -0.32 21.67 -6.50
CA GLY A 292 -1.07 20.43 -6.76
C GLY A 292 -2.41 20.37 -6.02
N GLU A 293 -3.34 19.57 -6.55
CA GLU A 293 -4.72 19.41 -6.05
C GLU A 293 -4.81 19.09 -4.54
N ILE A 294 -3.82 18.37 -4.00
CA ILE A 294 -3.80 17.98 -2.59
C ILE A 294 -2.98 18.96 -1.74
N VAL A 295 -1.80 19.36 -2.23
CA VAL A 295 -0.91 20.24 -1.47
C VAL A 295 -1.50 21.64 -1.32
N SER A 296 -2.06 22.22 -2.38
CA SER A 296 -2.56 23.61 -2.33
C SER A 296 -3.60 23.85 -1.23
N PRO A 297 -4.70 23.07 -1.12
CA PRO A 297 -5.68 23.29 -0.06
C PRO A 297 -5.10 23.13 1.35
N MET A 298 -4.12 22.25 1.54
CA MET A 298 -3.49 22.05 2.84
C MET A 298 -2.56 23.19 3.21
N VAL A 299 -1.78 23.67 2.24
CA VAL A 299 -0.94 24.86 2.40
C VAL A 299 -1.80 26.07 2.77
N ASP A 300 -2.94 26.26 2.10
CA ASP A 300 -3.87 27.34 2.41
C ASP A 300 -4.45 27.20 3.83
N ALA A 301 -4.89 26.01 4.22
CA ALA A 301 -5.40 25.75 5.57
C ALA A 301 -4.35 26.01 6.67
N ILE A 302 -3.09 25.63 6.43
CA ILE A 302 -1.98 25.87 7.36
C ILE A 302 -1.69 27.37 7.46
N LYS A 303 -1.64 28.08 6.33
CA LYS A 303 -1.45 29.53 6.29
C LYS A 303 -2.56 30.26 7.03
N GLU A 304 -3.83 30.01 6.70
CA GLU A 304 -4.98 30.68 7.31
C GLU A 304 -5.08 30.50 8.83
N THR A 305 -4.60 29.36 9.33
CA THR A 305 -4.73 29.01 10.74
C THR A 305 -3.50 29.45 11.56
N TYR A 306 -2.31 29.59 10.94
CA TYR A 306 -1.06 29.66 11.69
C TYR A 306 0.04 30.61 11.17
N LEU A 307 -0.07 31.19 9.96
CA LEU A 307 0.89 32.17 9.41
C LEU A 307 0.24 33.54 9.19
#